data_AF-A0A075B0B7-F1
#
_entry.id   AF-A0A075B0B7-F1
#
_cell.length_a   1.000
_cell.length_b   1.000
_cell.length_c   1.000
_cell.angle_alpha   90.00
_cell.angle_beta   90.00
_cell.angle_gamma   90.00
#
_symmetry.space_group_name_H-M   'P 1'
#
loop_
_entity.id
_entity.type
_entity.pdbx_description
1 polymer ?
#
loop_
_entity_poly.entity_id
_entity_poly.type
_entity_poly.pdbx_seq_one_letter_code
_entity_poly.pdbx_strand_id
1 'polypeptide(L)'
;MWHGSLAQLSSKKSSAKSKASAGSKKGSAGSKKGASAGKEVASTGPTIEEMQQKLEAMKLEVEAEKAERNYFQLERDKIASFWEIAKNEADSLKAEVRNKDKELEELEDKHQVEIKVYKQKVKHLLYEYQNNVTHLQHESEQALQLDHDEAVERENDLKKDKKALKLELKELELANEAIIRDLKDKHDQEITKLRQDFERRLKEMGSKYEKRMKVLREDLELRRKNEIHEIEERKNTQINTLMKNHEKAFADIKNYYNDITLNNLALINSLKEQVEDMKKKEEKNEKLMAEITTENKRLSEPLQKALEEGDTLKKKLEQYDKDKNSLAMSKARLKSLEEQMKQINWEYEVLKQKNDLLTNERDNMKAKFAQVAHEAQQKAGMKSAVLEKKMDALVEQLEKKEIQLSEILRASNLDQGALATVNRKLEEVLEGKNNTIRDLQNELARLAKAYNEMVLIVEAKFTEYSIPSDDLHLKAYISKNNHTKNLDKNTASFITSTRSFIATQ
;
A
#
# COMPACT_ATOMS: atom_id res chain seq x y z
N MET A 1 21.90 37.85 41.36
CA MET A 1 21.95 38.00 42.84
C MET A 1 22.97 37.01 43.38
N TRP A 2 23.73 37.39 44.42
CA TRP A 2 24.41 36.52 45.42
C TRP A 2 25.12 35.25 44.93
N HIS A 3 26.46 35.25 44.79
CA HIS A 3 27.49 35.13 45.85
C HIS A 3 27.87 33.69 46.26
N GLY A 4 29.09 33.29 45.85
CA GLY A 4 29.90 32.20 46.41
C GLY A 4 31.34 32.42 45.94
N SER A 5 32.19 33.06 46.74
CA SER A 5 33.04 32.44 47.76
C SER A 5 34.25 31.69 47.18
N LEU A 6 35.40 32.38 47.15
CA LEU A 6 36.71 31.73 47.21
C LEU A 6 37.71 32.67 47.88
N ALA A 7 38.05 32.34 49.11
CA ALA A 7 39.08 33.05 49.88
C ALA A 7 40.36 32.23 49.85
N GLN A 8 41.50 32.87 49.52
CA GLN A 8 42.78 32.31 49.92
C GLN A 8 43.88 33.35 50.15
N LEU A 9 44.71 33.00 51.13
CA LEU A 9 45.66 33.76 51.90
C LEU A 9 46.69 34.57 51.08
N SER A 10 47.15 35.70 51.64
CA SER A 10 48.53 36.15 51.46
C SER A 10 49.23 36.31 52.81
N SER A 11 50.48 35.87 52.89
CA SER A 11 51.28 35.80 54.11
C SER A 11 52.02 37.11 54.41
N LYS A 12 52.27 37.38 55.70
CA LYS A 12 53.20 38.44 56.14
C LYS A 12 54.16 37.95 57.23
N LYS A 13 55.43 37.91 56.86
CA LYS A 13 56.67 37.90 57.67
C LYS A 13 57.74 38.56 56.76
N SER A 14 58.77 39.26 57.21
CA SER A 14 59.18 39.71 58.56
C SER A 14 60.36 40.69 58.42
N SER A 15 60.67 41.46 59.48
CA SER A 15 62.00 42.06 59.80
C SER A 15 62.67 43.05 58.82
N ALA A 16 63.58 43.96 59.21
CA ALA A 16 63.84 44.67 60.48
C ALA A 16 64.96 45.72 60.25
N LYS A 17 64.93 46.84 61.00
CA LYS A 17 66.07 47.78 61.28
C LYS A 17 66.72 48.53 60.07
N SER A 18 67.26 49.75 60.19
CA SER A 18 67.19 50.80 61.24
C SER A 18 67.95 52.09 60.82
N LYS A 19 67.60 53.24 61.45
CA LYS A 19 68.38 54.51 61.55
C LYS A 19 68.53 55.35 60.25
N ALA A 20 68.68 56.69 60.29
CA ALA A 20 68.42 57.68 61.36
C ALA A 20 68.39 59.14 60.82
N SER A 21 67.59 60.02 61.44
CA SER A 21 67.65 61.49 61.39
C SER A 21 66.76 62.05 62.55
N ALA A 22 66.90 63.25 63.14
CA ALA A 22 67.94 64.29 63.13
C ALA A 22 67.81 65.24 64.37
N GLY A 23 68.85 66.03 64.66
CA GLY A 23 68.81 67.26 65.49
C GLY A 23 69.06 67.15 67.01
N SER A 24 69.54 68.17 67.74
CA SER A 24 70.19 69.46 67.37
C SER A 24 70.84 70.18 68.60
N LYS A 25 71.74 71.16 68.37
CA LYS A 25 72.26 72.21 69.32
C LYS A 25 73.17 71.72 70.48
N LYS A 26 74.10 72.50 71.10
CA LYS A 26 74.49 73.94 71.06
C LYS A 26 76.01 74.10 71.45
N GLY A 27 76.63 75.30 71.31
CA GLY A 27 78.07 75.59 71.60
C GLY A 27 78.46 75.71 73.10
N SER A 28 79.63 76.24 73.54
CA SER A 28 80.69 77.08 72.91
C SER A 28 81.97 77.23 73.80
N ALA A 29 83.15 77.57 73.23
CA ALA A 29 84.35 78.28 73.81
C ALA A 29 85.03 77.77 75.13
N GLY A 30 86.33 77.98 75.46
CA GLY A 30 87.51 78.55 74.76
C GLY A 30 88.68 78.92 75.73
N SER A 31 89.94 79.03 75.25
CA SER A 31 91.17 79.50 75.98
C SER A 31 91.74 78.56 77.09
N LYS A 32 93.02 78.59 77.56
CA LYS A 32 94.15 79.57 77.49
C LYS A 32 95.55 78.86 77.60
N LYS A 33 96.67 79.61 77.69
CA LYS A 33 98.07 79.19 77.40
C LYS A 33 99.12 79.77 78.39
N GLY A 34 100.27 79.10 78.59
CA GLY A 34 101.54 79.63 79.20
C GLY A 34 101.81 79.27 80.68
N ALA A 35 103.05 79.31 81.24
CA ALA A 35 104.39 79.62 80.69
C ALA A 35 105.56 79.20 81.65
N SER A 36 106.81 79.10 81.15
CA SER A 36 108.15 79.57 81.67
C SER A 36 108.55 79.53 83.18
N ALA A 37 109.82 79.54 83.64
CA ALA A 37 111.20 79.32 83.12
C ALA A 37 112.25 79.52 84.28
N GLY A 38 113.55 79.30 84.04
CA GLY A 38 114.70 79.68 84.92
C GLY A 38 115.33 78.51 85.71
N LYS A 39 116.64 78.18 85.77
CA LYS A 39 117.98 78.77 85.41
C LYS A 39 118.76 79.44 86.56
N GLU A 40 119.90 78.84 86.95
CA GLU A 40 121.25 79.40 87.33
C GLU A 40 122.05 78.40 88.20
N VAL A 41 123.35 78.06 88.09
CA VAL A 41 124.56 78.43 87.27
C VAL A 41 125.67 79.25 87.99
N ALA A 42 126.59 78.56 88.69
CA ALA A 42 127.99 78.96 88.97
C ALA A 42 128.81 77.70 89.37
N SER A 43 129.88 77.24 88.70
CA SER A 43 131.12 77.86 88.15
C SER A 43 132.13 78.23 89.25
N THR A 44 132.97 77.31 89.72
CA THR A 44 134.35 77.03 89.24
C THR A 44 135.28 78.25 89.16
N GLY A 45 136.38 78.20 89.92
CA GLY A 45 137.61 78.91 89.55
C GLY A 45 138.52 77.99 88.73
N PRO A 46 139.19 78.51 87.70
CA PRO A 46 140.54 78.06 87.40
C PRO A 46 141.48 79.18 86.90
N THR A 47 142.77 78.86 86.85
CA THR A 47 143.87 79.73 86.40
C THR A 47 143.96 79.82 84.86
N ILE A 48 144.79 80.72 84.36
CA ILE A 48 144.59 81.48 83.10
C ILE A 48 144.70 80.69 81.77
N GLU A 49 145.23 79.45 81.75
CA GLU A 49 145.52 78.73 80.49
C GLU A 49 144.41 77.79 79.99
N GLU A 50 143.40 77.43 80.80
CA GLU A 50 142.30 76.55 80.36
C GLU A 50 141.22 77.23 79.49
N MET A 51 141.18 78.57 79.43
CA MET A 51 140.07 79.28 78.79
C MET A 51 140.01 79.12 77.26
N GLN A 52 141.12 78.80 76.60
CA GLN A 52 141.16 78.71 75.14
C GLN A 52 140.50 77.41 74.61
N GLN A 53 140.66 76.27 75.29
CA GLN A 53 140.06 75.00 74.84
C GLN A 53 138.54 74.94 75.02
N LYS A 54 137.99 75.58 76.08
CA LYS A 54 136.53 75.64 76.32
C LYS A 54 135.78 76.45 75.25
N LEU A 55 136.45 77.39 74.59
CA LEU A 55 135.84 78.25 73.57
C LEU A 55 135.71 77.53 72.21
N GLU A 56 136.62 76.62 71.87
CA GLU A 56 136.50 75.77 70.67
C GLU A 56 135.40 74.71 70.83
N ALA A 57 135.31 74.07 72.01
CA ALA A 57 134.28 73.06 72.30
C ALA A 57 132.85 73.62 72.16
N MET A 58 132.59 74.81 72.72
CA MET A 58 131.29 75.48 72.63
C MET A 58 130.89 75.85 71.19
N LYS A 59 131.84 76.09 70.28
CA LYS A 59 131.50 76.31 68.85
C LYS A 59 131.04 75.03 68.17
N LEU A 60 131.74 73.92 68.43
CA LEU A 60 131.43 72.60 67.87
C LEU A 60 130.06 72.10 68.34
N GLU A 61 129.73 72.34 69.60
CA GLU A 61 128.42 72.06 70.20
C GLU A 61 127.30 72.90 69.54
N VAL A 62 127.55 74.19 69.29
CA VAL A 62 126.62 75.07 68.54
C VAL A 62 126.44 74.65 67.08
N GLU A 63 127.45 74.07 66.42
CA GLU A 63 127.30 73.55 65.06
C GLU A 63 126.55 72.22 65.02
N ALA A 64 126.77 71.33 65.98
CA ALA A 64 125.98 70.12 66.15
C ALA A 64 124.49 70.45 66.40
N GLU A 65 124.20 71.39 67.32
CA GLU A 65 122.82 71.83 67.63
C GLU A 65 122.15 72.55 66.43
N LYS A 66 122.93 73.16 65.52
CA LYS A 66 122.41 73.69 64.24
C LYS A 66 122.10 72.58 63.24
N ALA A 67 122.96 71.58 63.12
CA ALA A 67 122.74 70.43 62.24
C ALA A 67 121.52 69.61 62.68
N GLU A 68 121.37 69.38 63.98
CA GLU A 68 120.22 68.69 64.58
C GLU A 68 118.92 69.49 64.37
N ARG A 69 118.95 70.81 64.57
CA ARG A 69 117.80 71.71 64.29
C ARG A 69 117.39 71.69 62.81
N ASN A 70 118.36 71.63 61.89
CA ASN A 70 118.11 71.50 60.45
C ASN A 70 117.49 70.13 60.11
N TYR A 71 118.02 69.05 60.67
CA TYR A 71 117.46 67.70 60.53
C TYR A 71 116.00 67.62 61.01
N PHE A 72 115.71 68.14 62.21
CA PHE A 72 114.33 68.22 62.71
C PHE A 72 113.43 69.13 61.88
N GLN A 73 113.97 70.18 61.26
CA GLN A 73 113.21 71.03 60.35
C GLN A 73 112.86 70.30 59.04
N LEU A 74 113.80 69.56 58.46
CA LEU A 74 113.57 68.72 57.29
C LEU A 74 112.57 67.58 57.58
N GLU A 75 112.68 66.87 58.71
CA GLU A 75 111.70 65.84 59.08
C GLU A 75 110.33 66.46 59.38
N ARG A 76 110.25 67.64 60.02
CA ARG A 76 108.98 68.37 60.19
C ARG A 76 108.34 68.71 58.84
N ASP A 77 109.11 69.23 57.90
CA ASP A 77 108.59 69.67 56.59
C ASP A 77 108.20 68.48 55.70
N LYS A 78 108.91 67.35 55.84
CA LYS A 78 108.57 66.04 55.25
C LYS A 78 107.31 65.42 55.89
N ILE A 79 107.15 65.51 57.20
CA ILE A 79 105.90 65.10 57.89
C ILE A 79 104.74 65.99 57.46
N ALA A 80 104.96 67.30 57.30
CA ALA A 80 103.96 68.23 56.80
C ALA A 80 103.54 67.91 55.36
N SER A 81 104.49 67.59 54.47
CA SER A 81 104.17 67.20 53.09
C SER A 81 103.44 65.86 53.02
N PHE A 82 103.84 64.84 53.80
CA PHE A 82 103.09 63.59 53.90
C PHE A 82 101.68 63.80 54.48
N TRP A 83 101.53 64.67 55.48
CA TRP A 83 100.21 65.01 56.02
C TRP A 83 99.33 65.72 55.00
N GLU A 84 99.89 66.63 54.21
CA GLU A 84 99.16 67.35 53.16
C GLU A 84 98.78 66.43 51.98
N ILE A 85 99.67 65.54 51.56
CA ILE A 85 99.37 64.47 50.58
C ILE A 85 98.26 63.56 51.11
N ALA A 86 98.43 62.96 52.30
CA ALA A 86 97.44 62.05 52.88
C ALA A 86 96.08 62.73 53.14
N LYS A 87 96.08 64.03 53.47
CA LYS A 87 94.87 64.85 53.59
C LYS A 87 94.20 65.05 52.23
N ASN A 88 94.95 65.40 51.19
CA ASN A 88 94.44 65.58 49.84
C ASN A 88 93.90 64.25 49.26
N GLU A 89 94.59 63.14 49.49
CA GLU A 89 94.11 61.79 49.17
C GLU A 89 92.82 61.44 49.92
N ALA A 90 92.77 61.70 51.24
CA ALA A 90 91.58 61.46 52.04
C ALA A 90 90.39 62.35 51.62
N ASP A 91 90.63 63.59 51.21
CA ASP A 91 89.57 64.49 50.72
C ASP A 91 89.15 64.14 49.28
N SER A 92 90.06 63.63 48.44
CA SER A 92 89.77 63.05 47.12
C SER A 92 88.90 61.79 47.23
N LEU A 93 89.29 60.82 48.08
CA LEU A 93 88.52 59.60 48.34
C LEU A 93 87.13 59.92 48.94
N LYS A 94 87.03 60.92 49.83
CA LYS A 94 85.71 61.42 50.30
C LYS A 94 84.88 62.03 49.18
N ALA A 95 85.48 62.68 48.18
CA ALA A 95 84.76 63.20 47.03
C ALA A 95 84.31 62.06 46.10
N GLU A 96 85.16 61.05 45.88
CA GLU A 96 84.83 59.86 45.09
C GLU A 96 83.69 59.04 45.72
N VAL A 97 83.73 58.79 47.04
CA VAL A 97 82.62 58.13 47.77
C VAL A 97 81.31 58.91 47.59
N ARG A 98 81.31 60.24 47.78
CA ARG A 98 80.10 61.06 47.55
C ARG A 98 79.61 61.01 46.10
N ASN A 99 80.50 60.88 45.12
CA ASN A 99 80.11 60.73 43.73
C ASN A 99 79.50 59.35 43.47
N LYS A 100 80.03 58.28 44.10
CA LYS A 100 79.45 56.93 44.05
C LYS A 100 78.11 56.83 44.76
N ASP A 101 77.93 57.52 45.89
CA ASP A 101 76.63 57.61 46.58
C ASP A 101 75.58 58.27 45.68
N LYS A 102 75.94 59.35 44.97
CA LYS A 102 75.05 59.99 43.98
C LYS A 102 74.78 59.11 42.76
N GLU A 103 75.77 58.40 42.25
CA GLU A 103 75.61 57.49 41.12
C GLU A 103 74.66 56.33 41.48
N LEU A 104 74.71 55.83 42.73
CA LEU A 104 73.73 54.89 43.26
C LEU A 104 72.33 55.50 43.38
N GLU A 105 72.19 56.71 43.93
CA GLU A 105 70.91 57.43 44.04
C GLU A 105 70.27 57.64 42.64
N GLU A 106 71.07 58.07 41.65
CA GLU A 106 70.61 58.20 40.27
C GLU A 106 70.20 56.85 39.63
N LEU A 107 70.89 55.76 39.95
CA LEU A 107 70.54 54.42 39.45
C LEU A 107 69.27 53.89 40.11
N GLU A 108 69.07 54.14 41.40
CA GLU A 108 67.83 53.81 42.10
C GLU A 108 66.64 54.60 41.53
N ASP A 109 66.80 55.89 41.25
CA ASP A 109 65.77 56.71 40.61
C ASP A 109 65.44 56.23 39.18
N LYS A 110 66.46 55.94 38.36
CA LYS A 110 66.29 55.35 37.02
C LYS A 110 65.51 54.02 37.12
N HIS A 111 65.89 53.13 38.04
CA HIS A 111 65.21 51.86 38.25
C HIS A 111 63.77 52.02 38.75
N GLN A 112 63.49 52.99 39.62
CA GLN A 112 62.12 53.31 40.03
C GLN A 112 61.25 53.81 38.87
N VAL A 113 61.82 54.61 37.95
CA VAL A 113 61.12 55.05 36.73
C VAL A 113 60.86 53.87 35.79
N GLU A 114 61.84 53.00 35.57
CA GLU A 114 61.66 51.76 34.79
C GLU A 114 60.56 50.87 35.36
N ILE A 115 60.55 50.61 36.68
CA ILE A 115 59.48 49.85 37.34
C ILE A 115 58.10 50.49 37.09
N LYS A 116 57.99 51.82 37.15
CA LYS A 116 56.72 52.53 36.87
C LYS A 116 56.29 52.33 35.41
N VAL A 117 57.22 52.45 34.45
CA VAL A 117 56.98 52.23 33.02
C VAL A 117 56.56 50.78 32.74
N TYR A 118 57.28 49.78 33.27
CA TYR A 118 56.92 48.37 33.13
C TYR A 118 55.55 48.06 33.74
N LYS A 119 55.26 48.59 34.94
CA LYS A 119 53.95 48.44 35.58
C LYS A 119 52.82 49.06 34.76
N GLN A 120 53.05 50.19 34.10
CA GLN A 120 52.08 50.81 33.21
C GLN A 120 51.92 50.02 31.90
N LYS A 121 53.01 49.49 31.34
CA LYS A 121 52.99 48.62 30.16
C LYS A 121 52.21 47.33 30.42
N VAL A 122 52.41 46.68 31.57
CA VAL A 122 51.62 45.50 31.98
C VAL A 122 50.14 45.84 32.16
N LYS A 123 49.81 46.98 32.78
CA LYS A 123 48.41 47.44 32.90
C LYS A 123 47.74 47.66 31.54
N HIS A 124 48.44 48.32 30.61
CA HIS A 124 47.94 48.56 29.27
C HIS A 124 47.74 47.24 28.51
N LEU A 125 48.71 46.33 28.57
CA LEU A 125 48.61 45.01 27.96
C LEU A 125 47.40 44.22 28.50
N LEU A 126 47.21 44.20 29.83
CA LEU A 126 46.04 43.56 30.46
C LEU A 126 44.71 44.20 30.04
N TYR A 127 44.67 45.51 29.88
CA TYR A 127 43.48 46.22 29.40
C TYR A 127 43.18 45.91 27.93
N GLU A 128 44.19 45.85 27.06
CA GLU A 128 44.02 45.43 25.67
C GLU A 128 43.60 43.96 25.57
N TYR A 129 44.22 43.05 26.33
CA TYR A 129 43.78 41.66 26.40
C TYR A 129 42.32 41.54 26.86
N GLN A 130 41.93 42.28 27.90
CA GLN A 130 40.54 42.28 28.39
C GLN A 130 39.57 42.81 27.32
N ASN A 131 39.89 43.92 26.67
CA ASN A 131 39.08 44.50 25.59
C ASN A 131 38.94 43.53 24.41
N ASN A 132 40.05 42.92 23.97
CA ASN A 132 40.06 41.95 22.87
C ASN A 132 39.22 40.70 23.21
N VAL A 133 39.31 40.20 24.45
CA VAL A 133 38.46 39.10 24.92
C VAL A 133 36.99 39.51 24.91
N THR A 134 36.62 40.71 25.38
CA THR A 134 35.22 41.17 25.33
C THR A 134 34.72 41.41 23.90
N HIS A 135 35.59 41.84 22.99
CA HIS A 135 35.25 42.01 21.57
C HIS A 135 34.98 40.67 20.90
N LEU A 136 35.90 39.70 21.07
CA LEU A 136 35.75 38.33 20.55
C LEU A 136 34.53 37.60 21.14
N GLN A 137 34.23 37.83 22.42
CA GLN A 137 33.00 37.32 23.05
C GLN A 137 31.76 37.94 22.39
N HIS A 138 31.75 39.25 22.18
CA HIS A 138 30.62 39.92 21.55
C HIS A 138 30.43 39.54 20.08
N GLU A 139 31.51 39.44 19.29
CA GLU A 139 31.48 38.93 17.91
C GLU A 139 30.98 37.48 17.86
N SER A 140 31.42 36.62 18.79
CA SER A 140 30.92 35.24 18.89
C SER A 140 29.43 35.18 19.27
N GLU A 141 28.97 36.05 20.17
CA GLU A 141 27.55 36.12 20.56
C GLU A 141 26.69 36.64 19.40
N GLN A 142 27.14 37.68 18.69
CA GLN A 142 26.47 38.20 17.49
C GLN A 142 26.39 37.14 16.39
N ALA A 143 27.48 36.42 16.10
CA ALA A 143 27.49 35.35 15.11
C ALA A 143 26.50 34.23 15.46
N LEU A 144 26.49 33.79 16.73
CA LEU A 144 25.52 32.79 17.21
C LEU A 144 24.07 33.28 17.14
N GLN A 145 23.84 34.59 17.35
CA GLN A 145 22.51 35.18 17.23
C GLN A 145 22.05 35.25 15.76
N LEU A 146 22.93 35.63 14.83
CA LEU A 146 22.63 35.62 13.39
C LEU A 146 22.34 34.20 12.89
N ASP A 147 23.17 33.22 13.25
CA ASP A 147 22.95 31.80 12.92
C ASP A 147 21.60 31.28 13.47
N HIS A 148 21.20 31.76 14.67
CA HIS A 148 19.90 31.43 15.27
C HIS A 148 18.73 32.06 14.50
N ASP A 149 18.81 33.35 14.18
CA ASP A 149 17.76 34.08 13.47
C ASP A 149 17.58 33.51 12.04
N GLU A 150 18.67 33.17 11.33
CA GLU A 150 18.63 32.48 10.03
C GLU A 150 18.04 31.05 10.13
N ALA A 151 18.27 30.34 11.23
CA ALA A 151 17.66 29.04 11.46
C ALA A 151 16.15 29.16 11.71
N VAL A 152 15.72 30.17 12.46
CA VAL A 152 14.31 30.47 12.72
C VAL A 152 13.58 30.91 11.44
N GLU A 153 14.22 31.73 10.60
CA GLU A 153 13.64 32.14 9.30
C GLU A 153 13.43 30.92 8.38
N ARG A 154 14.47 30.07 8.20
CA ARG A 154 14.36 28.83 7.43
C ARG A 154 13.30 27.88 8.00
N GLU A 155 13.18 27.75 9.32
CA GLU A 155 12.12 26.93 9.92
C GLU A 155 10.72 27.49 9.63
N ASN A 156 10.57 28.82 9.61
CA ASN A 156 9.31 29.48 9.28
C ASN A 156 8.93 29.33 7.80
N ASP A 157 9.89 29.36 6.88
CA ASP A 157 9.64 29.11 5.46
C ASP A 157 9.28 27.64 5.20
N LEU A 158 10.02 26.69 5.78
CA LEU A 158 9.63 25.28 5.74
C LEU A 158 8.23 25.02 6.32
N LYS A 159 7.79 25.80 7.34
CA LYS A 159 6.42 25.76 7.87
C LYS A 159 5.39 26.36 6.89
N LYS A 160 5.74 27.36 6.07
CA LYS A 160 4.87 27.91 5.01
C LYS A 160 4.74 26.89 3.88
N ASP A 161 5.84 26.36 3.36
CA ASP A 161 5.86 25.38 2.28
C ASP A 161 5.10 24.11 2.65
N LYS A 162 5.28 23.61 3.88
CA LYS A 162 4.51 22.48 4.43
C LYS A 162 3.01 22.75 4.50
N LYS A 163 2.57 24.00 4.65
CA LYS A 163 1.14 24.36 4.59
C LYS A 163 0.64 24.47 3.16
N ALA A 164 1.43 25.07 2.26
CA ALA A 164 1.12 25.18 0.84
C ALA A 164 0.97 23.80 0.18
N LEU A 165 1.98 22.92 0.33
CA LEU A 165 1.96 21.55 -0.19
C LEU A 165 0.79 20.72 0.37
N LYS A 166 0.39 20.95 1.63
CA LYS A 166 -0.80 20.30 2.22
C LYS A 166 -2.11 20.78 1.60
N LEU A 167 -2.18 22.04 1.19
CA LEU A 167 -3.34 22.62 0.53
C LEU A 167 -3.43 22.13 -0.92
N GLU A 168 -2.32 22.14 -1.65
CA GLU A 168 -2.21 21.59 -3.01
C GLU A 168 -2.55 20.09 -3.05
N LEU A 169 -2.05 19.29 -2.09
CA LEU A 169 -2.42 17.88 -1.93
C LEU A 169 -3.95 17.73 -1.75
N LYS A 170 -4.57 18.58 -0.91
CA LYS A 170 -6.01 18.57 -0.64
C LYS A 170 -6.83 18.94 -1.88
N GLU A 171 -6.36 19.89 -2.68
CA GLU A 171 -6.98 20.29 -3.93
C GLU A 171 -6.89 19.17 -4.98
N LEU A 172 -5.74 18.51 -5.10
CA LEU A 172 -5.55 17.32 -5.94
C LEU A 172 -6.43 16.14 -5.49
N GLU A 173 -6.54 15.88 -4.18
CA GLU A 173 -7.46 14.88 -3.61
C GLU A 173 -8.92 15.16 -4.03
N LEU A 174 -9.38 16.41 -3.86
CA LEU A 174 -10.75 16.81 -4.21
C LEU A 174 -11.01 16.77 -5.74
N ALA A 175 -10.02 17.15 -6.55
CA ALA A 175 -10.11 17.05 -8.01
C ALA A 175 -10.19 15.59 -8.47
N ASN A 176 -9.36 14.70 -7.91
CA ASN A 176 -9.40 13.27 -8.19
C ASN A 176 -10.74 12.65 -7.75
N GLU A 177 -11.27 13.05 -6.58
CA GLU A 177 -12.58 12.58 -6.11
C GLU A 177 -13.71 13.04 -7.05
N ALA A 178 -13.64 14.27 -7.58
CA ALA A 178 -14.59 14.77 -8.57
C ALA A 178 -14.53 14.00 -9.90
N ILE A 179 -13.34 13.65 -10.38
CA ILE A 179 -13.15 12.79 -11.56
C ILE A 179 -13.73 11.39 -11.32
N ILE A 180 -13.51 10.81 -10.13
CA ILE A 180 -14.08 9.50 -9.77
C ILE A 180 -15.62 9.57 -9.69
N ARG A 181 -16.21 10.67 -9.23
CA ARG A 181 -17.67 10.89 -9.24
C ARG A 181 -18.21 10.97 -10.67
N ASP A 182 -17.63 11.80 -11.53
CA ASP A 182 -18.03 11.92 -12.94
C ASP A 182 -17.90 10.59 -13.72
N LEU A 183 -16.85 9.81 -13.47
CA LEU A 183 -16.71 8.46 -14.05
C LEU A 183 -17.79 7.47 -13.57
N LYS A 184 -18.20 7.54 -12.30
CA LYS A 184 -19.31 6.73 -11.78
C LYS A 184 -20.64 7.14 -12.40
N ASP A 185 -20.92 8.44 -12.44
CA ASP A 185 -22.15 8.98 -13.03
C ASP A 185 -22.28 8.60 -14.52
N LYS A 186 -21.17 8.63 -15.26
CA LYS A 186 -21.13 8.15 -16.66
C LYS A 186 -21.41 6.65 -16.77
N HIS A 187 -20.80 5.83 -15.90
CA HIS A 187 -21.05 4.39 -15.90
C HIS A 187 -22.50 4.05 -15.52
N ASP A 188 -23.10 4.74 -14.55
CA ASP A 188 -24.51 4.56 -14.18
C ASP A 188 -25.46 5.00 -15.31
N GLN A 189 -25.12 6.05 -16.06
CA GLN A 189 -25.83 6.43 -17.28
C GLN A 189 -25.73 5.36 -18.38
N GLU A 190 -24.55 4.76 -18.58
CA GLU A 190 -24.36 3.66 -19.55
C GLU A 190 -25.12 2.40 -19.15
N ILE A 191 -25.08 2.00 -17.88
CA ILE A 191 -25.88 0.91 -17.33
C ILE A 191 -27.37 1.18 -17.56
N THR A 192 -27.83 2.41 -17.33
CA THR A 192 -29.23 2.81 -17.52
C THR A 192 -29.64 2.74 -18.99
N LYS A 193 -28.82 3.24 -19.92
CA LYS A 193 -29.03 3.09 -21.37
C LYS A 193 -29.10 1.62 -21.78
N LEU A 194 -28.18 0.79 -21.28
CA LEU A 194 -28.14 -0.64 -21.57
C LEU A 194 -29.40 -1.37 -21.08
N ARG A 195 -29.90 -1.03 -19.88
CA ARG A 195 -31.17 -1.54 -19.34
C ARG A 195 -32.36 -1.15 -20.22
N GLN A 196 -32.45 0.12 -20.63
CA GLN A 196 -33.51 0.61 -21.54
C GLN A 196 -33.47 -0.09 -22.91
N ASP A 197 -32.28 -0.32 -23.46
CA ASP A 197 -32.10 -1.07 -24.71
C ASP A 197 -32.53 -2.54 -24.59
N PHE A 198 -32.21 -3.21 -23.47
CA PHE A 198 -32.67 -4.57 -23.21
C PHE A 198 -34.20 -4.62 -23.02
N GLU A 199 -34.79 -3.68 -22.27
CA GLU A 199 -36.23 -3.59 -22.09
C GLU A 199 -36.95 -3.35 -23.42
N ARG A 200 -36.44 -2.45 -24.27
CA ARG A 200 -36.95 -2.23 -25.63
C ARG A 200 -36.89 -3.52 -26.46
N ARG A 201 -35.75 -4.20 -26.49
CA ARG A 201 -35.58 -5.48 -27.22
C ARG A 201 -36.52 -6.58 -26.71
N LEU A 202 -36.71 -6.69 -25.40
CA LEU A 202 -37.65 -7.64 -24.78
C LEU A 202 -39.10 -7.32 -25.18
N LYS A 203 -39.51 -6.05 -25.15
CA LYS A 203 -40.85 -5.60 -25.54
C LYS A 203 -41.11 -5.82 -27.03
N GLU A 204 -40.14 -5.54 -27.90
CA GLU A 204 -40.20 -5.83 -29.33
C GLU A 204 -40.34 -7.34 -29.60
N MET A 205 -39.56 -8.17 -28.92
CA MET A 205 -39.64 -9.63 -29.06
C MET A 205 -40.96 -10.18 -28.55
N GLY A 206 -41.44 -9.72 -27.39
CA GLY A 206 -42.77 -10.04 -26.87
C GLY A 206 -43.88 -9.72 -27.88
N SER A 207 -43.89 -8.49 -28.41
CA SER A 207 -44.87 -8.08 -29.42
C SER A 207 -44.78 -8.88 -30.73
N LYS A 208 -43.58 -9.28 -31.17
CA LYS A 208 -43.39 -10.16 -32.33
C LYS A 208 -44.02 -11.54 -32.11
N TYR A 209 -43.84 -12.16 -30.94
CA TYR A 209 -44.44 -13.45 -30.62
C TYR A 209 -45.95 -13.37 -30.35
N GLU A 210 -46.42 -12.31 -29.70
CA GLU A 210 -47.84 -12.06 -29.49
C GLU A 210 -48.59 -11.90 -30.82
N LYS A 211 -48.04 -11.13 -31.76
CA LYS A 211 -48.58 -11.02 -33.13
C LYS A 211 -48.61 -12.37 -33.85
N ARG A 212 -47.52 -13.15 -33.79
CA ARG A 212 -47.48 -14.52 -34.37
C ARG A 212 -48.53 -15.44 -33.76
N MET A 213 -48.71 -15.39 -32.44
CA MET A 213 -49.73 -16.17 -31.72
C MET A 213 -51.15 -15.76 -32.13
N LYS A 214 -51.41 -14.45 -32.30
CA LYS A 214 -52.70 -13.94 -32.75
C LYS A 214 -53.04 -14.38 -34.17
N VAL A 215 -52.10 -14.22 -35.11
CA VAL A 215 -52.26 -14.68 -36.51
C VAL A 215 -52.51 -16.20 -36.55
N LEU A 216 -51.75 -17.01 -35.81
CA LEU A 216 -51.94 -18.46 -35.78
C LEU A 216 -53.33 -18.86 -35.24
N ARG A 217 -53.87 -18.12 -34.25
CA ARG A 217 -55.23 -18.34 -33.76
C ARG A 217 -56.28 -17.98 -34.81
N GLU A 218 -56.11 -16.83 -35.47
CA GLU A 218 -57.00 -16.36 -36.54
C GLU A 218 -57.01 -17.35 -37.73
N ASP A 219 -55.84 -17.86 -38.13
CA ASP A 219 -55.70 -18.89 -39.17
C ASP A 219 -56.40 -20.21 -38.79
N LEU A 220 -56.23 -20.68 -37.56
CA LEU A 220 -56.88 -21.92 -37.07
C LEU A 220 -58.40 -21.76 -36.94
N GLU A 221 -58.87 -20.60 -36.50
CA GLU A 221 -60.31 -20.29 -36.50
C GLU A 221 -60.88 -20.22 -37.91
N LEU A 222 -60.13 -19.65 -38.87
CA LEU A 222 -60.56 -19.57 -40.27
C LEU A 222 -60.61 -20.96 -40.91
N ARG A 223 -59.60 -21.82 -40.69
CA ARG A 223 -59.66 -23.24 -41.13
C ARG A 223 -60.87 -23.96 -40.55
N ARG A 224 -61.09 -23.86 -39.24
CA ARG A 224 -62.26 -24.45 -38.58
C ARG A 224 -63.58 -23.93 -39.17
N LYS A 225 -63.69 -22.62 -39.45
CA LYS A 225 -64.87 -22.04 -40.09
C LYS A 225 -65.07 -22.61 -41.50
N ASN A 226 -64.02 -22.71 -42.31
CA ASN A 226 -64.10 -23.29 -43.65
C ASN A 226 -64.50 -24.77 -43.62
N GLU A 227 -63.89 -25.58 -42.75
CA GLU A 227 -64.25 -27.00 -42.55
C GLU A 227 -65.72 -27.17 -42.16
N ILE A 228 -66.26 -26.29 -41.31
CA ILE A 228 -67.68 -26.27 -40.95
C ILE A 228 -68.55 -25.94 -42.18
N HIS A 229 -68.21 -24.89 -42.94
CA HIS A 229 -68.96 -24.50 -44.14
C HIS A 229 -68.96 -25.61 -45.20
N GLU A 230 -67.83 -26.27 -45.47
CA GLU A 230 -67.77 -27.40 -46.40
C GLU A 230 -68.63 -28.58 -45.94
N ILE A 231 -68.65 -28.88 -44.63
CA ILE A 231 -69.50 -29.94 -44.07
C ILE A 231 -70.98 -29.55 -44.19
N GLU A 232 -71.33 -28.29 -43.99
CA GLU A 232 -72.68 -27.76 -44.17
C GLU A 232 -73.12 -27.81 -45.63
N GLU A 233 -72.29 -27.39 -46.59
CA GLU A 233 -72.57 -27.51 -48.03
C GLU A 233 -72.74 -28.97 -48.47
N ARG A 234 -71.88 -29.87 -48.01
CA ARG A 234 -72.01 -31.32 -48.27
C ARG A 234 -73.32 -31.89 -47.70
N LYS A 235 -73.68 -31.53 -46.47
CA LYS A 235 -74.94 -31.94 -45.83
C LYS A 235 -76.16 -31.34 -46.54
N ASN A 236 -76.13 -30.06 -46.89
CA ASN A 236 -77.22 -29.39 -47.62
C ASN A 236 -77.41 -30.01 -49.01
N THR A 237 -76.32 -30.38 -49.70
CA THR A 237 -76.38 -31.11 -50.97
C THR A 237 -77.00 -32.50 -50.80
N GLN A 238 -76.65 -33.22 -49.73
CA GLN A 238 -77.26 -34.51 -49.39
C GLN A 238 -78.75 -34.38 -49.04
N ILE A 239 -79.14 -33.37 -48.26
CA ILE A 239 -80.54 -33.05 -47.94
C ILE A 239 -81.32 -32.75 -49.23
N ASN A 240 -80.81 -31.88 -50.10
CA ASN A 240 -81.44 -31.55 -51.38
C ASN A 240 -81.60 -32.79 -52.28
N THR A 241 -80.61 -33.70 -52.28
CA THR A 241 -80.70 -34.97 -53.03
C THR A 241 -81.76 -35.89 -52.42
N LEU A 242 -81.82 -35.97 -51.09
CA LEU A 242 -82.83 -36.76 -50.38
C LEU A 242 -84.25 -36.21 -50.59
N MET A 243 -84.44 -34.89 -50.56
CA MET A 243 -85.71 -34.24 -50.89
C MET A 243 -86.16 -34.59 -52.31
N LYS A 244 -85.28 -34.45 -53.32
CA LYS A 244 -85.60 -34.84 -54.71
C LYS A 244 -85.94 -36.32 -54.85
N ASN A 245 -85.24 -37.20 -54.12
CA ASN A 245 -85.54 -38.63 -54.11
C ASN A 245 -86.90 -38.92 -53.46
N HIS A 246 -87.26 -38.20 -52.39
CA HIS A 246 -88.59 -38.29 -51.77
C HIS A 246 -89.68 -37.72 -52.67
N GLU A 247 -89.50 -36.55 -53.29
CA GLU A 247 -90.42 -35.98 -54.28
C GLU A 247 -90.67 -36.96 -55.42
N LYS A 248 -89.61 -37.57 -55.96
CA LYS A 248 -89.73 -38.61 -56.98
C LYS A 248 -90.49 -39.83 -56.45
N ALA A 249 -90.13 -40.35 -55.28
CA ALA A 249 -90.84 -41.50 -54.70
C ALA A 249 -92.32 -41.20 -54.42
N PHE A 250 -92.66 -39.99 -53.98
CA PHE A 250 -94.05 -39.55 -53.83
C PHE A 250 -94.76 -39.42 -55.18
N ALA A 251 -94.09 -38.94 -56.23
CA ALA A 251 -94.63 -38.92 -57.59
C ALA A 251 -94.85 -40.34 -58.13
N ASP A 252 -93.89 -41.26 -57.94
CA ASP A 252 -93.97 -42.65 -58.34
C ASP A 252 -95.10 -43.40 -57.58
N ILE A 253 -95.25 -43.16 -56.27
CA ILE A 253 -96.37 -43.67 -55.45
C ILE A 253 -97.71 -43.09 -55.93
N LYS A 254 -97.77 -41.79 -56.24
CA LYS A 254 -98.98 -41.12 -56.73
C LYS A 254 -99.36 -41.65 -58.12
N ASN A 255 -98.39 -41.91 -58.98
CA ASN A 255 -98.59 -42.55 -60.28
C ASN A 255 -99.06 -43.99 -60.10
N TYR A 256 -98.44 -44.78 -59.22
CA TYR A 256 -98.87 -46.14 -58.89
C TYR A 256 -100.33 -46.20 -58.37
N TYR A 257 -100.73 -45.28 -57.49
CA TYR A 257 -102.12 -45.19 -57.05
C TYR A 257 -103.06 -44.62 -58.12
N ASN A 258 -102.60 -43.70 -58.97
CA ASN A 258 -103.37 -43.24 -60.13
C ASN A 258 -103.59 -44.38 -61.13
N ASP A 259 -102.57 -45.17 -61.43
CA ASP A 259 -102.63 -46.35 -62.29
C ASP A 259 -103.51 -47.43 -61.68
N ILE A 260 -103.42 -47.69 -60.37
CA ILE A 260 -104.36 -48.54 -59.65
C ILE A 260 -105.78 -47.97 -59.73
N THR A 261 -106.00 -46.66 -59.58
CA THR A 261 -107.36 -46.12 -59.69
C THR A 261 -107.89 -46.16 -61.12
N LEU A 262 -107.07 -45.92 -62.15
CA LEU A 262 -107.44 -46.07 -63.55
C LEU A 262 -107.73 -47.53 -63.91
N ASN A 263 -106.88 -48.45 -63.46
CA ASN A 263 -107.03 -49.88 -63.69
C ASN A 263 -108.20 -50.45 -62.86
N ASN A 264 -108.43 -49.96 -61.64
CA ASN A 264 -109.62 -50.25 -60.85
C ASN A 264 -110.88 -49.63 -61.46
N LEU A 265 -110.81 -48.48 -62.14
CA LEU A 265 -111.97 -47.86 -62.80
C LEU A 265 -112.29 -48.59 -64.12
N ALA A 266 -111.26 -49.03 -64.86
CA ALA A 266 -111.40 -49.96 -65.97
C ALA A 266 -111.95 -51.32 -65.51
N LEU A 267 -111.44 -51.86 -64.40
CA LEU A 267 -111.95 -53.08 -63.76
C LEU A 267 -113.35 -52.89 -63.20
N ILE A 268 -113.73 -51.73 -62.65
CA ILE A 268 -115.08 -51.41 -62.21
C ILE A 268 -116.03 -51.30 -63.41
N ASN A 269 -115.58 -50.78 -64.55
CA ASN A 269 -116.39 -50.77 -65.77
C ASN A 269 -116.57 -52.19 -66.33
N SER A 270 -115.50 -52.99 -66.39
CA SER A 270 -115.53 -54.43 -66.72
C SER A 270 -116.38 -55.25 -65.74
N LEU A 271 -116.30 -54.95 -64.45
CA LEU A 271 -117.11 -55.60 -63.41
C LEU A 271 -118.55 -55.09 -63.41
N LYS A 272 -118.84 -53.86 -63.84
CA LYS A 272 -120.23 -53.41 -64.07
C LYS A 272 -120.86 -54.17 -65.24
N GLU A 273 -120.13 -54.31 -66.35
CA GLU A 273 -120.51 -55.14 -67.49
C GLU A 273 -120.71 -56.62 -67.05
N GLN A 274 -119.80 -57.17 -66.26
CA GLN A 274 -119.95 -58.50 -65.66
C GLN A 274 -121.04 -58.57 -64.58
N VAL A 275 -121.41 -57.49 -63.90
CA VAL A 275 -122.52 -57.44 -62.91
C VAL A 275 -123.88 -57.34 -63.61
N GLU A 276 -123.95 -56.69 -64.77
CA GLU A 276 -125.09 -56.78 -65.70
C GLU A 276 -125.36 -58.24 -66.09
N ASP A 277 -124.30 -59.04 -66.28
CA ASP A 277 -124.37 -60.48 -66.57
C ASP A 277 -124.44 -61.39 -65.33
N MET A 278 -123.89 -60.99 -64.19
CA MET A 278 -123.93 -61.75 -62.94
C MET A 278 -125.26 -61.57 -62.21
N LYS A 279 -125.98 -60.45 -62.35
CA LYS A 279 -127.38 -60.35 -61.89
C LYS A 279 -128.27 -61.43 -62.50
N LYS A 280 -128.00 -61.86 -63.74
CA LYS A 280 -128.66 -63.00 -64.41
C LYS A 280 -128.23 -64.39 -63.87
N LYS A 281 -127.23 -64.44 -62.99
CA LYS A 281 -126.68 -65.63 -62.34
C LYS A 281 -126.86 -65.62 -60.81
N GLU A 282 -127.01 -64.46 -60.18
CA GLU A 282 -127.10 -64.28 -58.73
C GLU A 282 -128.41 -64.85 -58.16
N GLU A 283 -129.52 -64.72 -58.91
CA GLU A 283 -130.79 -65.46 -58.65
C GLU A 283 -130.62 -66.98 -58.50
N LYS A 284 -129.49 -67.56 -58.96
CA LYS A 284 -129.22 -69.01 -58.93
C LYS A 284 -128.31 -69.43 -57.77
N ASN A 285 -127.50 -68.52 -57.22
CA ASN A 285 -126.46 -68.87 -56.23
C ASN A 285 -126.77 -68.44 -54.79
N GLU A 286 -127.80 -67.63 -54.55
CA GLU A 286 -128.24 -67.22 -53.21
C GLU A 286 -128.56 -68.41 -52.27
N LYS A 287 -128.85 -69.59 -52.85
CA LYS A 287 -129.14 -70.84 -52.13
C LYS A 287 -127.92 -71.53 -51.51
N LEU A 288 -126.68 -71.14 -51.83
CA LEU A 288 -125.47 -71.91 -51.48
C LEU A 288 -124.64 -71.28 -50.34
N MET A 289 -124.98 -70.06 -49.90
CA MET A 289 -124.19 -69.30 -48.91
C MET A 289 -124.49 -69.61 -47.44
N ALA A 290 -125.50 -70.43 -47.13
CA ALA A 290 -125.88 -70.73 -45.75
C ALA A 290 -124.87 -71.63 -44.99
N GLU A 291 -124.19 -72.55 -45.69
CA GLU A 291 -123.41 -73.63 -45.08
C GLU A 291 -122.00 -73.22 -44.61
N ILE A 292 -121.39 -72.17 -45.20
CA ILE A 292 -119.99 -71.81 -44.94
C ILE A 292 -119.79 -71.12 -43.57
N THR A 293 -120.87 -70.63 -42.95
CA THR A 293 -120.83 -69.80 -41.74
C THR A 293 -120.41 -70.54 -40.46
N THR A 294 -120.43 -71.88 -40.44
CA THR A 294 -120.20 -72.70 -39.23
C THR A 294 -118.75 -73.10 -38.99
N GLU A 295 -117.93 -73.25 -40.03
CA GLU A 295 -116.56 -73.79 -39.92
C GLU A 295 -115.56 -72.78 -39.29
N ASN A 296 -115.82 -71.48 -39.42
CA ASN A 296 -114.89 -70.40 -39.04
C ASN A 296 -114.66 -70.22 -37.51
N LYS A 297 -115.41 -70.93 -36.64
CA LYS A 297 -115.28 -70.79 -35.18
C LYS A 297 -114.23 -71.69 -34.52
N ARG A 298 -113.58 -72.61 -35.26
CA ARG A 298 -112.75 -73.68 -34.66
C ARG A 298 -111.25 -73.36 -34.49
N LEU A 299 -110.74 -72.26 -35.07
CA LEU A 299 -109.28 -72.04 -35.23
C LEU A 299 -108.66 -70.92 -34.37
N SER A 300 -109.42 -70.25 -33.49
CA SER A 300 -108.95 -69.01 -32.84
C SER A 300 -108.02 -69.20 -31.63
N GLU A 301 -108.18 -70.25 -30.82
CA GLU A 301 -107.42 -70.40 -29.56
C GLU A 301 -105.95 -70.84 -29.70
N PRO A 302 -105.57 -71.75 -30.63
CA PRO A 302 -104.16 -72.20 -30.75
C PRO A 302 -103.20 -71.07 -31.15
N LEU A 303 -103.68 -70.09 -31.93
CA LEU A 303 -102.88 -68.99 -32.47
C LEU A 303 -102.36 -68.05 -31.38
N GLN A 304 -103.15 -67.84 -30.32
CA GLN A 304 -102.83 -66.84 -29.29
C GLN A 304 -101.68 -67.29 -28.36
N LYS A 305 -101.61 -68.58 -28.01
CA LYS A 305 -100.52 -69.12 -27.16
C LYS A 305 -99.16 -69.08 -27.86
N ALA A 306 -99.12 -69.35 -29.17
CA ALA A 306 -97.88 -69.30 -29.95
C ALA A 306 -97.31 -67.87 -30.08
N LEU A 307 -98.17 -66.84 -30.06
CA LEU A 307 -97.75 -65.43 -30.08
C LEU A 307 -97.08 -65.01 -28.77
N GLU A 308 -97.67 -65.39 -27.63
CA GLU A 308 -97.14 -65.07 -26.29
C GLU A 308 -95.76 -65.70 -26.05
N GLU A 309 -95.56 -66.97 -26.41
CA GLU A 309 -94.25 -67.63 -26.34
C GLU A 309 -93.21 -66.93 -27.25
N GLY A 310 -93.60 -66.58 -28.48
CA GLY A 310 -92.75 -65.83 -29.42
C GLY A 310 -92.25 -64.50 -28.87
N ASP A 311 -93.11 -63.73 -28.19
CA ASP A 311 -92.72 -62.45 -27.60
C ASP A 311 -91.81 -62.60 -26.35
N THR A 312 -91.94 -63.68 -25.58
CA THR A 312 -90.98 -63.95 -24.49
C THR A 312 -89.59 -64.31 -25.01
N LEU A 313 -89.51 -65.03 -26.14
CA LEU A 313 -88.24 -65.38 -26.79
C LEU A 313 -87.57 -64.16 -27.42
N LYS A 314 -88.32 -63.26 -28.08
CA LYS A 314 -87.77 -61.98 -28.59
C LYS A 314 -87.13 -61.14 -27.48
N LYS A 315 -87.80 -60.99 -26.33
CA LYS A 315 -87.26 -60.22 -25.19
C LYS A 315 -85.96 -60.82 -24.63
N LYS A 316 -85.82 -62.15 -24.62
CA LYS A 316 -84.57 -62.83 -24.24
C LYS A 316 -83.46 -62.61 -25.27
N LEU A 317 -83.78 -62.61 -26.56
CA LEU A 317 -82.84 -62.33 -27.64
C LEU A 317 -82.31 -60.88 -27.57
N GLU A 318 -83.20 -59.90 -27.39
CA GLU A 318 -82.82 -58.49 -27.22
C GLU A 318 -81.90 -58.26 -26.00
N GLN A 319 -82.13 -58.98 -24.90
CA GLN A 319 -81.27 -58.90 -23.73
C GLN A 319 -79.89 -59.51 -24.01
N TYR A 320 -79.85 -60.66 -24.68
CA TYR A 320 -78.59 -61.29 -25.10
C TYR A 320 -77.76 -60.38 -26.02
N ASP A 321 -78.39 -59.67 -26.97
CA ASP A 321 -77.67 -58.73 -27.84
C ASP A 321 -77.16 -57.49 -27.09
N LYS A 322 -77.89 -56.99 -26.07
CA LYS A 322 -77.40 -55.93 -25.17
C LYS A 322 -76.16 -56.39 -24.39
N ASP A 323 -76.19 -57.60 -23.84
CA ASP A 323 -75.09 -58.17 -23.05
C ASP A 323 -73.86 -58.51 -23.93
N LYS A 324 -74.10 -58.94 -25.17
CA LYS A 324 -73.05 -59.13 -26.20
C LYS A 324 -72.38 -57.80 -26.57
N ASN A 325 -73.14 -56.73 -26.71
CA ASN A 325 -72.62 -55.39 -27.01
C ASN A 325 -71.85 -54.79 -25.82
N SER A 326 -72.33 -54.96 -24.59
CA SER A 326 -71.61 -54.51 -23.38
C SER A 326 -70.30 -55.28 -23.17
N LEU A 327 -70.29 -56.58 -23.48
CA LEU A 327 -69.07 -57.41 -23.52
C LEU A 327 -68.08 -56.97 -24.60
N ALA A 328 -68.56 -56.57 -25.78
CA ALA A 328 -67.70 -56.03 -26.84
C ALA A 328 -67.05 -54.70 -26.43
N MET A 329 -67.82 -53.78 -25.85
CA MET A 329 -67.32 -52.47 -25.37
C MET A 329 -66.33 -52.61 -24.21
N SER A 330 -66.58 -53.51 -23.26
CA SER A 330 -65.65 -53.78 -22.16
C SER A 330 -64.35 -54.43 -22.64
N LYS A 331 -64.40 -55.37 -23.60
CA LYS A 331 -63.20 -55.93 -24.25
C LYS A 331 -62.39 -54.88 -25.01
N ALA A 332 -63.05 -53.99 -25.75
CA ALA A 332 -62.37 -52.88 -26.44
C ALA A 332 -61.67 -51.94 -25.45
N ARG A 333 -62.35 -51.58 -24.34
CA ARG A 333 -61.76 -50.76 -23.26
C ARG A 333 -60.57 -51.46 -22.60
N LEU A 334 -60.70 -52.75 -22.29
CA LEU A 334 -59.62 -53.55 -21.69
C LEU A 334 -58.39 -53.58 -22.61
N LYS A 335 -58.56 -53.82 -23.92
CA LYS A 335 -57.46 -53.76 -24.89
C LYS A 335 -56.77 -52.39 -24.91
N SER A 336 -57.54 -51.30 -24.89
CA SER A 336 -56.96 -49.94 -24.86
C SER A 336 -56.17 -49.65 -23.57
N LEU A 337 -56.61 -50.20 -22.43
CA LEU A 337 -55.90 -50.09 -21.15
C LEU A 337 -54.63 -50.96 -21.14
N GLU A 338 -54.65 -52.15 -21.73
CA GLU A 338 -53.45 -52.98 -21.90
C GLU A 338 -52.40 -52.32 -22.80
N GLU A 339 -52.82 -51.65 -23.88
CA GLU A 339 -51.94 -50.87 -24.77
C GLU A 339 -51.33 -49.67 -24.03
N GLN A 340 -52.14 -48.91 -23.26
CA GLN A 340 -51.65 -47.83 -22.40
C GLN A 340 -50.69 -48.34 -21.32
N MET A 341 -50.99 -49.47 -20.67
CA MET A 341 -50.13 -50.05 -19.63
C MET A 341 -48.78 -50.51 -20.21
N LYS A 342 -48.77 -51.08 -21.41
CA LYS A 342 -47.52 -51.43 -22.13
C LYS A 342 -46.70 -50.19 -22.48
N GLN A 343 -47.36 -49.13 -22.95
CA GLN A 343 -46.70 -47.86 -23.27
C GLN A 343 -46.05 -47.23 -22.02
N ILE A 344 -46.80 -47.09 -20.92
CA ILE A 344 -46.31 -46.54 -19.65
C ILE A 344 -45.15 -47.38 -19.09
N ASN A 345 -45.23 -48.71 -19.18
CA ASN A 345 -44.18 -49.59 -18.68
C ASN A 345 -42.88 -49.48 -19.52
N TRP A 346 -42.99 -49.24 -20.83
CA TRP A 346 -41.84 -48.94 -21.69
C TRP A 346 -41.23 -47.57 -21.37
N GLU A 347 -42.06 -46.53 -21.23
CA GLU A 347 -41.61 -45.19 -20.84
C GLU A 347 -40.91 -45.17 -19.48
N TYR A 348 -41.44 -45.92 -18.50
CA TYR A 348 -40.85 -46.10 -17.18
C TYR A 348 -39.46 -46.74 -17.26
N GLU A 349 -39.29 -47.82 -18.02
CA GLU A 349 -37.99 -48.50 -18.14
C GLU A 349 -36.96 -47.63 -18.87
N VAL A 350 -37.37 -46.87 -19.90
CA VAL A 350 -36.51 -45.87 -20.57
C VAL A 350 -36.09 -44.74 -19.61
N LEU A 351 -37.02 -44.21 -18.80
CA LEU A 351 -36.70 -43.19 -17.80
C LEU A 351 -35.75 -43.72 -16.72
N LYS A 352 -35.97 -44.96 -16.27
CA LYS A 352 -35.15 -45.62 -15.26
C LYS A 352 -33.71 -45.81 -15.76
N GLN A 353 -33.52 -46.36 -16.96
CA GLN A 353 -32.19 -46.49 -17.56
C GLN A 353 -31.48 -45.14 -17.72
N LYS A 354 -32.20 -44.08 -18.11
CA LYS A 354 -31.66 -42.72 -18.18
C LYS A 354 -31.26 -42.16 -16.80
N ASN A 355 -32.06 -42.43 -15.77
CA ASN A 355 -31.77 -42.02 -14.40
C ASN A 355 -30.54 -42.76 -13.81
N ASP A 356 -30.38 -44.04 -14.14
CA ASP A 356 -29.24 -44.85 -13.71
C ASP A 356 -27.94 -44.35 -14.37
N LEU A 357 -27.98 -44.03 -15.67
CA LEU A 357 -26.87 -43.38 -16.38
C LEU A 357 -26.49 -42.03 -15.76
N LEU A 358 -27.46 -41.13 -15.56
CA LEU A 358 -27.23 -39.83 -14.92
C LEU A 358 -26.70 -39.96 -13.49
N THR A 359 -27.12 -41.00 -12.75
CA THR A 359 -26.61 -41.30 -11.42
C THR A 359 -25.14 -41.69 -11.47
N ASN A 360 -24.78 -42.61 -12.38
CA ASN A 360 -23.40 -43.05 -12.58
C ASN A 360 -22.49 -41.90 -13.05
N GLU A 361 -22.95 -41.02 -13.94
CA GLU A 361 -22.22 -39.81 -14.34
C GLU A 361 -21.98 -38.87 -13.16
N ARG A 362 -23.03 -38.60 -12.38
CA ARG A 362 -23.00 -37.75 -11.18
C ARG A 362 -22.04 -38.28 -10.12
N ASP A 363 -22.01 -39.59 -9.88
CA ASP A 363 -21.11 -40.19 -8.89
C ASP A 363 -19.67 -40.34 -9.40
N ASN A 364 -19.46 -40.58 -10.70
CA ASN A 364 -18.15 -40.51 -11.36
C ASN A 364 -17.55 -39.08 -11.27
N MET A 365 -18.37 -38.05 -11.51
CA MET A 365 -17.93 -36.66 -11.37
C MET A 365 -17.59 -36.28 -9.93
N LYS A 366 -18.34 -36.77 -8.93
CA LYS A 366 -17.95 -36.63 -7.51
C LYS A 366 -16.62 -37.31 -7.20
N ALA A 367 -16.41 -38.54 -7.69
CA ALA A 367 -15.16 -39.28 -7.47
C ALA A 367 -13.95 -38.54 -8.09
N LYS A 368 -14.09 -38.06 -9.34
CA LYS A 368 -13.08 -37.23 -10.01
C LYS A 368 -12.81 -35.93 -9.25
N PHE A 369 -13.85 -35.24 -8.75
CA PHE A 369 -13.69 -34.04 -7.95
C PHE A 369 -12.90 -34.31 -6.65
N ALA A 370 -13.25 -35.38 -5.93
CA ALA A 370 -12.53 -35.80 -4.72
C ALA A 370 -11.06 -36.14 -5.01
N GLN A 371 -10.77 -36.83 -6.12
CA GLN A 371 -9.40 -37.11 -6.57
C GLN A 371 -8.63 -35.81 -6.86
N VAL A 372 -9.19 -34.91 -7.66
CA VAL A 372 -8.53 -33.63 -8.02
C VAL A 372 -8.29 -32.75 -6.79
N ALA A 373 -9.24 -32.70 -5.86
CA ALA A 373 -9.10 -31.97 -4.60
C ALA A 373 -7.96 -32.57 -3.74
N HIS A 374 -7.90 -33.89 -3.62
CA HIS A 374 -6.85 -34.59 -2.86
C HIS A 374 -5.47 -34.44 -3.51
N GLU A 375 -5.37 -34.53 -4.85
CA GLU A 375 -4.13 -34.26 -5.58
C GLU A 375 -3.65 -32.81 -5.42
N ALA A 376 -4.57 -31.84 -5.44
CA ALA A 376 -4.25 -30.44 -5.20
C ALA A 376 -3.75 -30.21 -3.76
N GLN A 377 -4.42 -30.83 -2.77
CA GLN A 377 -4.01 -30.80 -1.36
C GLN A 377 -2.64 -31.45 -1.16
N GLN A 378 -2.36 -32.60 -1.78
CA GLN A 378 -1.05 -33.24 -1.75
C GLN A 378 0.04 -32.35 -2.38
N LYS A 379 -0.20 -31.78 -3.57
CA LYS A 379 0.77 -30.89 -4.24
C LYS A 379 1.04 -29.63 -3.41
N ALA A 380 0.01 -29.06 -2.76
CA ALA A 380 0.16 -27.94 -1.84
C ALA A 380 0.94 -28.33 -0.58
N GLY A 381 0.62 -29.47 0.03
CA GLY A 381 1.31 -30.01 1.21
C GLY A 381 2.78 -30.33 0.95
N MET A 382 3.10 -30.99 -0.17
CA MET A 382 4.48 -31.23 -0.60
C MET A 382 5.24 -29.93 -0.81
N LYS A 383 4.63 -28.90 -1.43
CA LYS A 383 5.25 -27.58 -1.59
C LYS A 383 5.49 -26.92 -0.23
N SER A 384 4.54 -27.03 0.70
CA SER A 384 4.67 -26.51 2.07
C SER A 384 5.83 -27.18 2.80
N ALA A 385 5.88 -28.51 2.84
CA ALA A 385 6.94 -29.28 3.50
C ALA A 385 8.34 -29.03 2.91
N VAL A 386 8.44 -28.74 1.60
CA VAL A 386 9.71 -28.33 0.97
C VAL A 386 10.11 -26.89 1.34
N LEU A 387 9.15 -25.99 1.54
CA LEU A 387 9.42 -24.63 2.03
C LEU A 387 9.81 -24.62 3.51
N GLU A 388 9.14 -25.43 4.32
CA GLU A 388 9.41 -25.65 5.75
C GLU A 388 10.84 -26.19 5.95
N LYS A 389 11.21 -27.29 5.28
CA LYS A 389 12.59 -27.82 5.32
C LYS A 389 13.65 -26.83 4.82
N LYS A 390 13.30 -25.92 3.91
CA LYS A 390 14.20 -24.83 3.47
C LYS A 390 14.33 -23.74 4.53
N MET A 391 13.25 -23.44 5.23
CA MET A 391 13.25 -22.50 6.36
C MET A 391 14.12 -23.06 7.49
N ASP A 392 13.90 -24.32 7.90
CA ASP A 392 14.69 -25.00 8.93
C ASP A 392 16.18 -24.99 8.60
N ALA A 393 16.55 -25.33 7.36
CA ALA A 393 17.94 -25.32 6.92
C ALA A 393 18.56 -23.91 6.87
N LEU A 394 17.76 -22.86 6.61
CA LEU A 394 18.23 -21.47 6.67
C LEU A 394 18.36 -20.97 8.12
N VAL A 395 17.47 -21.39 9.02
CA VAL A 395 17.56 -21.10 10.46
C VAL A 395 18.80 -21.78 11.05
N GLU A 396 19.02 -23.07 10.77
CA GLU A 396 20.22 -23.79 11.23
C GLU A 396 21.52 -23.16 10.70
N GLN A 397 21.51 -22.63 9.47
CA GLN A 397 22.64 -21.86 8.91
C GLN A 397 22.83 -20.52 9.62
N LEU A 398 21.74 -19.82 9.96
CA LEU A 398 21.77 -18.55 10.70
C LEU A 398 22.31 -18.77 12.12
N GLU A 399 21.80 -19.75 12.86
CA GLU A 399 22.29 -20.12 14.19
C GLU A 399 23.79 -20.45 14.17
N LYS A 400 24.25 -21.26 13.21
CA LYS A 400 25.69 -21.56 13.04
C LYS A 400 26.50 -20.30 12.74
N LYS A 401 25.97 -19.36 11.96
CA LYS A 401 26.64 -18.09 11.65
C LYS A 401 26.68 -17.15 12.85
N GLU A 402 25.63 -17.11 13.65
CA GLU A 402 25.53 -16.31 14.86
C GLU A 402 26.46 -16.85 15.97
N ILE A 403 26.56 -18.18 16.12
CA ILE A 403 27.56 -18.82 16.99
C ILE A 403 28.98 -18.46 16.53
N GLN A 404 29.30 -18.64 15.24
CA GLN A 404 30.61 -18.26 14.67
C GLN A 404 30.94 -16.78 14.88
N LEU A 405 29.95 -15.89 14.69
CA LEU A 405 30.11 -14.46 14.96
C LEU A 405 30.42 -14.23 16.44
N SER A 406 29.64 -14.82 17.35
CA SER A 406 29.81 -14.67 18.80
C SER A 406 31.17 -15.15 19.30
N GLU A 407 31.73 -16.21 18.69
CA GLU A 407 33.05 -16.75 18.99
C GLU A 407 34.16 -15.81 18.51
N ILE A 408 34.08 -15.32 17.27
CA ILE A 408 35.01 -14.33 16.72
C ILE A 408 35.02 -13.05 17.56
N LEU A 409 33.84 -12.56 17.95
CA LEU A 409 33.73 -11.35 18.77
C LEU A 409 34.34 -11.52 20.17
N ARG A 410 34.22 -12.71 20.77
CA ARG A 410 34.90 -13.05 22.04
C ARG A 410 36.42 -13.19 21.87
N ALA A 411 36.88 -13.81 20.79
CA ALA A 411 38.31 -14.02 20.54
C ALA A 411 39.07 -12.73 20.19
N SER A 412 38.38 -11.72 19.63
CA SER A 412 39.02 -10.53 19.08
C SER A 412 39.29 -9.40 20.11
N ASN A 413 38.71 -9.46 21.32
CA ASN A 413 38.81 -8.42 22.36
C ASN A 413 38.61 -6.97 21.84
N LEU A 414 37.70 -6.79 20.88
CA LEU A 414 37.41 -5.50 20.25
C LEU A 414 36.57 -4.62 21.18
N ASP A 415 36.78 -3.29 21.12
CA ASP A 415 35.90 -2.35 21.81
C ASP A 415 34.46 -2.48 21.28
N GLN A 416 33.55 -2.73 22.21
CA GLN A 416 32.15 -3.04 21.93
C GLN A 416 31.40 -1.80 21.38
N GLY A 417 31.82 -0.58 21.75
CA GLY A 417 31.27 0.68 21.24
C GLY A 417 31.67 0.98 19.79
N ALA A 418 32.97 0.88 19.48
CA ALA A 418 33.49 1.01 18.13
C ALA A 418 32.90 -0.05 17.18
N LEU A 419 32.83 -1.31 17.62
CA LEU A 419 32.24 -2.41 16.86
C LEU A 419 30.76 -2.17 16.53
N ALA A 420 29.95 -1.78 17.51
CA ALA A 420 28.53 -1.47 17.29
C ALA A 420 28.35 -0.33 16.28
N THR A 421 29.23 0.67 16.31
CA THR A 421 29.22 1.81 15.36
C THR A 421 29.57 1.37 13.93
N VAL A 422 30.53 0.46 13.77
CA VAL A 422 30.90 -0.12 12.46
C VAL A 422 29.79 -1.02 11.93
N ASN A 423 29.22 -1.89 12.76
CA ASN A 423 28.08 -2.74 12.37
C ASN A 423 26.89 -1.89 11.92
N ARG A 424 26.50 -0.84 12.67
CA ARG A 424 25.36 0.01 12.28
C ARG A 424 25.57 0.69 10.92
N LYS A 425 26.79 1.18 10.64
CA LYS A 425 27.13 1.74 9.32
C LYS A 425 27.11 0.69 8.21
N LEU A 426 27.52 -0.55 8.51
CA LEU A 426 27.45 -1.66 7.57
C LEU A 426 25.99 -2.04 7.28
N GLU A 427 25.14 -2.07 8.31
CA GLU A 427 23.69 -2.29 8.24
C GLU A 427 23.03 -1.22 7.35
N GLU A 428 23.29 0.07 7.60
CA GLU A 428 22.79 1.20 6.81
C GLU A 428 23.21 1.08 5.31
N VAL A 429 24.44 0.64 5.03
CA VAL A 429 24.93 0.41 3.66
C VAL A 429 24.30 -0.83 3.02
N LEU A 430 24.08 -1.90 3.77
CA LEU A 430 23.42 -3.12 3.28
C LEU A 430 21.93 -2.88 3.00
N GLU A 431 21.24 -2.16 3.88
CA GLU A 431 19.85 -1.76 3.69
C GLU A 431 19.70 -0.79 2.51
N GLY A 432 20.59 0.21 2.40
CA GLY A 432 20.66 1.08 1.22
C GLY A 432 20.85 0.30 -0.09
N LYS A 433 21.76 -0.68 -0.11
CA LYS A 433 21.95 -1.57 -1.28
C LYS A 433 20.75 -2.48 -1.55
N ASN A 434 20.10 -3.01 -0.51
CA ASN A 434 18.89 -3.82 -0.67
C ASN A 434 17.70 -3.00 -1.18
N ASN A 435 17.62 -1.72 -0.81
CA ASN A 435 16.65 -0.77 -1.36
C ASN A 435 16.93 -0.53 -2.84
N THR A 436 18.16 -0.17 -3.24
CA THR A 436 18.48 0.01 -4.67
C THR A 436 18.30 -1.26 -5.50
N ILE A 437 18.54 -2.45 -4.95
CA ILE A 437 18.24 -3.73 -5.62
C ILE A 437 16.72 -3.88 -5.84
N ARG A 438 15.88 -3.55 -4.86
CA ARG A 438 14.42 -3.56 -5.02
C ARG A 438 13.94 -2.52 -6.03
N ASP A 439 14.50 -1.32 -6.01
CA ASP A 439 14.14 -0.25 -6.95
C ASP A 439 14.51 -0.63 -8.38
N LEU A 440 15.73 -1.14 -8.61
CA LEU A 440 16.17 -1.64 -9.92
C LEU A 440 15.34 -2.85 -10.39
N GLN A 441 14.89 -3.73 -9.49
CA GLN A 441 13.97 -4.82 -9.83
C GLN A 441 12.59 -4.30 -10.25
N ASN A 442 12.07 -3.26 -9.57
CA ASN A 442 10.80 -2.62 -9.91
C ASN A 442 10.90 -1.84 -11.24
N GLU A 443 12.00 -1.13 -11.48
CA GLU A 443 12.29 -0.48 -12.76
C GLU A 443 12.39 -1.50 -13.89
N LEU A 444 13.12 -2.60 -13.70
CA LEU A 444 13.22 -3.67 -14.70
C LEU A 444 11.86 -4.30 -14.98
N ALA A 445 11.01 -4.50 -13.97
CA ALA A 445 9.64 -4.98 -14.16
C ALA A 445 8.77 -3.98 -14.93
N ARG A 446 8.90 -2.67 -14.65
CA ARG A 446 8.22 -1.59 -15.37
C ARG A 446 8.69 -1.51 -16.83
N LEU A 447 9.99 -1.61 -17.08
CA LEU A 447 10.60 -1.59 -18.41
C LEU A 447 10.18 -2.81 -19.23
N ALA A 448 10.20 -4.00 -18.62
CA ALA A 448 9.71 -5.24 -19.23
C ALA A 448 8.24 -5.16 -19.62
N LYS A 449 7.39 -4.57 -18.75
CA LYS A 449 5.98 -4.34 -19.05
C LYS A 449 5.80 -3.37 -20.22
N ALA A 450 6.47 -2.21 -20.20
CA ALA A 450 6.39 -1.23 -21.27
C ALA A 450 6.91 -1.78 -22.62
N TYR A 451 7.97 -2.59 -22.59
CA TYR A 451 8.47 -3.31 -23.77
C TYR A 451 7.44 -4.32 -24.29
N ASN A 452 6.82 -5.13 -23.43
CA ASN A 452 5.78 -6.08 -23.84
C ASN A 452 4.52 -5.38 -24.40
N GLU A 453 4.13 -4.25 -23.82
CA GLU A 453 3.05 -3.40 -24.34
C GLU A 453 3.41 -2.80 -25.71
N MET A 454 4.65 -2.33 -25.89
CA MET A 454 5.15 -1.87 -27.18
C MET A 454 5.13 -2.99 -28.23
N VAL A 455 5.59 -4.20 -27.90
CA VAL A 455 5.56 -5.36 -28.81
C VAL A 455 4.13 -5.66 -29.26
N LEU A 456 3.16 -5.67 -28.34
CA LEU A 456 1.73 -5.85 -28.68
C LEU A 456 1.19 -4.73 -29.58
N ILE A 457 1.58 -3.48 -29.35
CA ILE A 457 1.17 -2.34 -30.20
C ILE A 457 1.77 -2.46 -31.61
N VAL A 458 3.02 -2.89 -31.72
CA VAL A 458 3.67 -3.11 -33.03
C VAL A 458 3.04 -4.30 -33.77
N GLU A 459 2.80 -5.44 -33.10
CA GLU A 459 2.07 -6.58 -33.68
C GLU A 459 0.67 -6.16 -34.17
N ALA A 460 -0.07 -5.36 -33.37
CA ALA A 460 -1.37 -4.84 -33.76
C ALA A 460 -1.31 -3.90 -34.98
N LYS A 461 -0.29 -3.02 -35.06
CA LYS A 461 -0.11 -2.14 -36.21
C LYS A 461 0.34 -2.88 -37.47
N PHE A 462 1.17 -3.91 -37.37
CA PHE A 462 1.52 -4.76 -38.51
C PHE A 462 0.29 -5.49 -39.04
N THR A 463 -0.56 -5.98 -38.14
CA THR A 463 -1.86 -6.59 -38.49
C THR A 463 -2.79 -5.59 -39.19
N GLU A 464 -2.88 -4.35 -38.70
CA GLU A 464 -3.68 -3.27 -39.31
C GLU A 464 -3.25 -2.95 -40.76
N TYR A 465 -1.94 -3.02 -41.05
CA TYR A 465 -1.40 -2.82 -42.41
C TYR A 465 -1.32 -4.11 -43.24
N SER A 466 -1.87 -5.24 -42.77
CA SER A 466 -1.77 -6.56 -43.43
C SER A 466 -0.33 -7.04 -43.69
N ILE A 467 0.64 -6.60 -42.89
CA ILE A 467 2.04 -7.04 -42.98
C ILE A 467 2.21 -8.29 -42.10
N PRO A 468 2.71 -9.42 -42.62
CA PRO A 468 2.94 -10.62 -41.82
C PRO A 468 3.85 -10.34 -40.63
N SER A 469 3.42 -10.74 -39.43
CA SER A 469 4.16 -10.52 -38.18
C SER A 469 5.45 -11.35 -38.06
N ASP A 470 5.68 -12.32 -38.95
CA ASP A 470 6.76 -13.30 -38.82
C ASP A 470 8.16 -12.72 -39.11
N ASP A 471 8.25 -11.61 -39.85
CA ASP A 471 9.50 -10.85 -40.05
C ASP A 471 9.94 -10.08 -38.79
N LEU A 472 9.05 -9.93 -37.80
CA LEU A 472 9.30 -9.19 -36.57
C LEU A 472 9.94 -10.10 -35.50
N HIS A 473 11.27 -10.16 -35.45
CA HIS A 473 12.02 -10.93 -34.44
C HIS A 473 11.91 -10.41 -32.98
N LEU A 474 10.93 -9.56 -32.67
CA LEU A 474 10.66 -9.03 -31.33
C LEU A 474 9.95 -10.08 -30.47
N LYS A 475 10.71 -10.75 -29.60
CA LYS A 475 10.15 -11.66 -28.58
C LYS A 475 9.76 -10.89 -27.34
N ALA A 476 8.59 -11.17 -26.78
CA ALA A 476 8.16 -10.67 -25.48
C ALA A 476 9.17 -11.05 -24.38
N TYR A 477 9.46 -10.11 -23.49
CA TYR A 477 10.33 -10.31 -22.34
C TYR A 477 9.60 -11.10 -21.26
N ILE A 478 10.14 -12.28 -20.92
CA ILE A 478 9.68 -13.11 -19.82
C ILE A 478 10.75 -13.08 -18.72
N SER A 479 10.43 -12.48 -17.58
CA SER A 479 11.36 -12.44 -16.44
C SER A 479 11.66 -13.86 -15.94
N LYS A 480 12.94 -14.23 -15.90
CA LYS A 480 13.39 -15.49 -15.29
C LYS A 480 13.36 -15.43 -13.75
N ASN A 481 13.37 -14.23 -13.18
CA ASN A 481 13.28 -14.02 -11.74
C ASN A 481 11.83 -13.74 -11.37
N ASN A 482 11.12 -14.78 -10.92
CA ASN A 482 9.93 -14.62 -10.09
C ASN A 482 9.59 -15.89 -9.29
N HIS A 483 9.54 -15.75 -7.96
CA HIS A 483 8.90 -16.74 -7.07
C HIS A 483 7.36 -16.77 -7.21
N THR A 484 6.79 -15.83 -7.98
CA THR A 484 5.35 -15.66 -8.25
C THR A 484 4.87 -16.47 -9.47
N LYS A 485 5.17 -17.77 -9.53
CA LYS A 485 4.72 -18.71 -10.60
C LYS A 485 3.19 -18.90 -10.77
N ASN A 486 2.37 -18.06 -10.13
CA ASN A 486 0.91 -18.15 -10.09
C ASN A 486 0.13 -17.03 -10.80
N LEU A 487 0.74 -15.90 -11.20
CA LEU A 487 0.01 -14.86 -11.95
C LEU A 487 0.14 -15.05 -13.48
N ASP A 488 1.32 -15.33 -13.99
CA ASP A 488 1.59 -15.35 -15.44
C ASP A 488 1.04 -16.56 -16.20
N LYS A 489 0.47 -17.56 -15.51
CA LYS A 489 -0.16 -18.70 -16.18
C LYS A 489 -1.48 -18.35 -16.85
N ASN A 490 -2.19 -17.34 -16.36
CA ASN A 490 -3.43 -16.89 -16.99
C ASN A 490 -3.18 -15.98 -18.20
N THR A 491 -2.11 -15.17 -18.21
CA THR A 491 -1.76 -14.34 -19.36
C THR A 491 -1.17 -15.16 -20.50
N ALA A 492 -0.26 -16.12 -20.20
CA ALA A 492 0.31 -17.01 -21.20
C ALA A 492 -0.71 -17.99 -21.80
N SER A 493 -1.69 -18.49 -21.02
CA SER A 493 -2.77 -19.34 -21.55
C SER A 493 -3.72 -18.55 -22.45
N PHE A 494 -4.02 -17.29 -22.10
CA PHE A 494 -4.82 -16.40 -22.94
C PHE A 494 -4.15 -16.17 -24.29
N ILE A 495 -2.87 -15.77 -24.31
CA ILE A 495 -2.12 -15.48 -25.55
C ILE A 495 -2.05 -16.73 -26.46
N THR A 496 -1.83 -17.91 -25.88
CA THR A 496 -1.78 -19.16 -26.67
C THR A 496 -3.16 -19.53 -27.25
N SER A 497 -4.22 -19.38 -26.45
CA SER A 497 -5.61 -19.66 -26.87
C SER A 497 -6.08 -18.69 -27.97
N THR A 498 -5.72 -17.40 -27.86
CA THR A 498 -6.04 -16.39 -28.89
C THR A 498 -5.31 -16.66 -30.21
N ARG A 499 -4.04 -17.09 -30.18
CA ARG A 499 -3.33 -17.52 -31.41
C ARG A 499 -4.00 -18.71 -32.10
N SER A 500 -4.51 -19.70 -31.37
CA SER A 500 -5.26 -20.80 -31.99
C SER A 500 -6.61 -20.38 -32.57
N PHE A 501 -7.30 -19.40 -31.97
CA PHE A 501 -8.61 -18.95 -32.46
C PHE A 501 -8.50 -18.11 -33.74
N ILE A 502 -7.46 -17.28 -33.86
CA ILE A 502 -7.21 -16.45 -35.05
C ILE A 502 -6.70 -17.30 -36.22
N ALA A 503 -5.98 -18.39 -35.98
CA ALA A 503 -5.46 -19.27 -37.04
C ALA A 503 -6.49 -20.26 -37.64
N THR A 504 -7.76 -20.23 -37.19
CA THR A 504 -8.80 -21.21 -37.59
C THR A 504 -10.07 -20.54 -38.15
N GLN A 505 -9.94 -19.33 -38.72
CA GLN A 505 -11.05 -18.59 -39.34
C GLN A 505 -10.65 -18.05 -40.71
#